data_AF-A0A937KBP9-F1
#
_entry.id   AF-A0A937KBP9-F1
#
_cell.length_a   1.000
_cell.length_b   1.000
_cell.length_c   1.000
_cell.angle_alpha   90.00
_cell.angle_beta   90.00
_cell.angle_gamma   90.00
#
_symmetry.space_group_name_H-M   'P 1'
#
loop_
_entity.id
_entity.type
_entity.pdbx_description
1 polymer ?
#
loop_
_entity_poly.entity_id
_entity_poly.type
_entity_poly.pdbx_seq_one_letter_code
_entity_poly.pdbx_strand_id
1 'polypeptide(L)'
;MENSKATWEDSHEKYSRLLEGLNELIKNTTRLATRYEDINVTFAHLIYENGLAETIEKSKMLKEYEREFQFMNYSLKGQAMRIKHLQELIRLIRIKDPLNCPDN
;
A
#
# COMPACT_ATOMS: atom_id res chain seq x y z
N MET A 1 41.99 6.39 3.92
CA MET A 1 40.64 5.82 3.98
C MET A 1 40.41 5.10 2.66
N GLU A 2 40.49 3.78 2.67
CA GLU A 2 40.23 2.99 1.47
C GLU A 2 38.77 3.16 1.05
N ASN A 3 38.56 3.65 -0.16
CA ASN A 3 37.27 3.58 -0.84
C ASN A 3 36.99 2.10 -1.14
N SER A 4 36.35 1.40 -0.21
CA SER A 4 35.75 0.09 -0.47
C SER A 4 34.79 0.23 -1.65
N LYS A 5 35.22 -0.18 -2.85
CA LYS A 5 34.34 -0.25 -4.02
C LYS A 5 33.20 -1.20 -3.69
N ALA A 6 31.96 -0.74 -3.84
CA ALA A 6 30.79 -1.59 -3.67
C ALA A 6 30.88 -2.78 -4.64
N THR A 7 30.67 -3.98 -4.11
CA THR A 7 30.70 -5.23 -4.87
C THR A 7 29.35 -5.54 -5.50
N TRP A 8 29.31 -6.48 -6.45
CA TRP A 8 28.06 -7.03 -7.00
C TRP A 8 27.22 -7.60 -5.86
N GLU A 9 27.85 -8.31 -4.92
CA GLU A 9 27.22 -8.91 -3.75
C GLU A 9 26.54 -7.85 -2.87
N ASP A 10 27.23 -6.74 -2.58
CA ASP A 10 26.68 -5.63 -1.80
C ASP A 10 25.46 -4.98 -2.49
N SER A 11 25.53 -4.81 -3.81
CA SER A 11 24.43 -4.24 -4.60
C SER A 11 23.23 -5.20 -4.61
N HIS A 12 23.48 -6.47 -4.89
CA HIS A 12 22.46 -7.52 -4.92
C HIS A 12 21.74 -7.65 -3.57
N GLU A 13 22.48 -7.65 -2.46
CA GLU A 13 21.92 -7.74 -1.12
C GLU A 13 21.02 -6.54 -0.80
N LYS A 14 21.47 -5.32 -1.11
CA LYS A 14 20.70 -4.09 -0.88
C LYS A 14 19.37 -4.09 -1.63
N TYR A 15 19.38 -4.43 -2.93
CA TYR A 15 18.13 -4.51 -3.68
C TYR A 15 17.22 -5.63 -3.18
N SER A 16 17.78 -6.75 -2.75
CA SER A 16 16.99 -7.88 -2.22
C SER A 16 16.27 -7.47 -0.94
N ARG A 17 16.98 -6.87 0.03
CA ARG A 17 16.38 -6.32 1.25
C ARG A 17 15.33 -5.25 0.97
N LEU A 18 15.60 -4.37 0.00
CA LEU A 18 14.65 -3.33 -0.41
C LEU A 18 13.37 -3.92 -1.03
N LEU A 19 13.50 -4.92 -1.89
CA LEU A 19 12.36 -5.61 -2.50
C LEU A 19 11.55 -6.41 -1.49
N GLU A 20 12.21 -7.03 -0.50
CA GLU A 20 11.55 -7.69 0.64
C GLU A 20 10.76 -6.70 1.48
N GLY A 21 11.37 -5.57 1.87
CA GLY A 21 10.67 -4.52 2.61
C GLY A 21 9.46 -3.98 1.85
N LEU A 22 9.57 -3.83 0.52
CA LEU A 22 8.43 -3.44 -0.32
C LEU A 22 7.36 -4.52 -0.40
N ASN A 23 7.72 -5.80 -0.46
CA ASN A 23 6.76 -6.90 -0.40
C ASN A 23 5.96 -6.86 0.91
N GLU A 24 6.65 -6.67 2.03
CA GLU A 24 6.00 -6.55 3.34
C GLU A 24 5.09 -5.32 3.41
N LEU A 25 5.54 -4.18 2.88
CA LEU A 25 4.75 -2.96 2.84
C LEU A 25 3.50 -3.14 1.98
N ILE A 26 3.62 -3.71 0.78
CA ILE A 26 2.47 -4.03 -0.10
C ILE A 26 1.48 -4.94 0.63
N LYS A 27 1.96 -6.01 1.28
CA LYS A 27 1.13 -6.95 2.03
C LYS A 27 0.39 -6.25 3.16
N ASN A 28 1.09 -5.44 3.95
CA ASN A 28 0.52 -4.75 5.10
C ASN A 28 -0.49 -3.67 4.69
N THR A 29 -0.17 -2.85 3.69
CA THR A 29 -1.06 -1.80 3.18
C THR A 29 -2.30 -2.39 2.49
N THR A 30 -2.14 -3.48 1.73
CA THR A 30 -3.30 -4.19 1.13
C THR A 30 -4.20 -4.76 2.21
N ARG A 31 -3.64 -5.42 3.23
CA ARG A 31 -4.41 -5.95 4.37
C ARG A 31 -5.12 -4.84 5.14
N LEU A 32 -4.50 -3.68 5.30
CA LEU A 32 -5.11 -2.52 5.95
C LEU A 32 -6.32 -2.02 5.16
N ALA A 33 -6.19 -1.90 3.83
CA ALA A 33 -7.29 -1.50 2.95
C ALA A 33 -8.47 -2.47 3.04
N THR A 34 -8.21 -3.79 2.99
CA THR A 34 -9.25 -4.81 3.14
C THR A 34 -9.93 -4.75 4.51
N ARG A 35 -9.15 -4.66 5.60
CA ARG A 35 -9.73 -4.53 6.95
C ARG A 35 -10.60 -3.28 7.11
N TYR A 36 -10.18 -2.17 6.52
CA TYR A 36 -10.97 -0.94 6.52
C TYR A 36 -12.30 -1.14 5.80
N GLU A 37 -12.30 -1.82 4.65
CA GLU A 37 -13.51 -2.17 3.89
C GLU A 37 -14.43 -3.09 4.71
N ASP A 38 -13.90 -4.15 5.32
CA ASP A 38 -14.68 -5.10 6.15
C ASP A 38 -15.35 -4.43 7.36
N ILE A 39 -14.62 -3.54 8.05
CA ILE A 39 -15.15 -2.78 9.18
C ILE A 39 -16.28 -1.86 8.71
N ASN A 40 -16.11 -1.19 7.57
CA ASN A 40 -17.14 -0.31 7.04
C ASN A 40 -18.36 -1.07 6.53
N VAL A 41 -18.21 -2.27 5.95
CA VAL A 41 -19.35 -3.13 5.59
C VAL A 41 -20.14 -3.50 6.85
N THR A 42 -19.44 -3.88 7.92
CA THR A 42 -20.07 -4.20 9.21
C THR A 42 -20.82 -2.99 9.76
N PHE A 43 -20.19 -1.81 9.74
CA PHE A 43 -20.82 -0.58 10.21
C PHE A 43 -22.00 -0.16 9.33
N ALA A 44 -21.88 -0.25 8.01
CA ALA A 44 -22.97 0.02 7.07
C ALA A 44 -24.16 -0.91 7.33
N HIS A 45 -23.93 -2.21 7.57
CA HIS A 45 -24.98 -3.15 7.93
C HIS A 45 -25.70 -2.72 9.23
N LEU A 46 -24.97 -2.24 10.24
CA LEU A 46 -25.58 -1.65 11.44
C LEU A 46 -26.42 -0.41 11.12
N ILE A 47 -25.98 0.45 10.18
CA ILE A 47 -26.73 1.64 9.77
C ILE A 47 -28.02 1.25 9.06
N TYR A 48 -27.92 0.48 7.98
CA TYR A 48 -29.03 0.29 7.04
C TYR A 48 -29.99 -0.83 7.47
N GLU A 49 -29.52 -1.89 8.13
CA GLU A 49 -30.38 -3.03 8.50
C GLU A 49 -30.91 -2.95 9.94
N ASN A 50 -30.19 -2.31 10.88
CA ASN A 50 -30.62 -2.20 12.27
C ASN A 50 -31.32 -0.87 12.61
N GLY A 51 -31.86 -0.17 11.61
CA GLY A 51 -32.71 1.02 11.82
C GLY A 51 -31.99 2.28 12.32
N LEU A 52 -30.65 2.29 12.34
CA LEU A 52 -29.85 3.47 12.68
C LEU A 52 -29.85 4.53 11.57
N ALA A 53 -30.20 4.14 10.33
CA ALA A 53 -30.29 5.02 9.17
C ALA A 53 -31.15 6.26 9.44
N GLU A 54 -32.35 6.10 10.00
CA GLU A 54 -33.21 7.25 10.33
C GLU A 54 -32.56 8.21 11.33
N THR A 55 -31.79 7.69 12.29
CA THR A 55 -31.14 8.49 13.34
C THR A 55 -29.93 9.25 12.77
N ILE A 56 -29.15 8.59 11.91
CA ILE A 56 -28.00 9.17 11.22
C ILE A 56 -28.42 10.14 10.10
N GLU A 57 -29.57 9.90 9.47
CA GLU A 57 -30.14 10.82 8.48
C GLU A 57 -30.69 12.08 9.17
N LYS A 58 -31.37 11.93 10.32
CA LYS A 58 -31.78 13.06 11.17
C LYS A 58 -30.59 13.89 11.66
N SER A 59 -29.42 13.28 11.88
CA SER A 59 -28.19 14.00 12.24
C SER A 59 -27.45 14.60 11.03
N LYS A 60 -27.92 14.38 9.80
CA LYS A 60 -27.25 14.75 8.53
C LYS A 60 -25.84 14.17 8.35
N MET A 61 -25.47 13.16 9.15
CA MET A 61 -24.13 12.57 9.15
C MET A 61 -23.95 11.48 8.09
N LEU A 62 -25.05 10.96 7.52
CA LEU A 62 -24.98 9.83 6.56
C LEU A 62 -24.09 10.13 5.36
N LYS A 63 -24.33 11.27 4.71
CA LYS A 63 -23.59 11.68 3.50
C LYS A 63 -22.13 12.01 3.80
N GLU A 64 -21.87 12.55 4.99
CA GLU A 64 -20.50 12.83 5.42
C GLU A 64 -19.74 11.53 5.67
N TYR A 65 -20.34 10.58 6.37
CA TYR A 65 -19.81 9.23 6.54
C TYR A 65 -19.49 8.55 5.20
N GLU A 66 -20.46 8.52 4.26
CA GLU A 66 -20.26 7.89 2.95
C GLU A 66 -19.11 8.54 2.16
N ARG A 67 -19.02 9.88 2.20
CA ARG A 67 -17.95 10.64 1.56
C ARG A 67 -16.59 10.31 2.15
N GLU A 68 -16.47 10.34 3.48
CA GLU A 68 -15.21 10.05 4.17
C GLU A 68 -14.78 8.60 3.93
N PHE A 69 -15.73 7.66 3.90
CA PHE A 69 -15.46 6.27 3.55
C PHE A 69 -14.88 6.15 2.15
N GLN A 70 -15.54 6.73 1.14
CA GLN A 70 -15.05 6.70 -0.24
C GLN A 70 -13.65 7.31 -0.34
N PHE A 71 -13.43 8.48 0.26
CA PHE A 71 -12.14 9.15 0.25
C PHE A 71 -11.03 8.27 0.84
N MET A 72 -11.25 7.71 2.02
CA MET A 72 -10.26 6.86 2.69
C MET A 72 -10.03 5.55 1.96
N ASN A 73 -11.09 4.90 1.44
CA ASN A 73 -10.97 3.66 0.68
C ASN A 73 -10.13 3.86 -0.59
N TYR A 74 -10.41 4.91 -1.37
CA TYR A 74 -9.65 5.22 -2.57
C TYR A 74 -8.21 5.65 -2.26
N SER A 75 -8.00 6.41 -1.18
CA SER A 75 -6.66 6.78 -0.73
C SER A 75 -5.81 5.55 -0.39
N LEU A 76 -6.35 4.61 0.41
CA LEU A 76 -5.66 3.38 0.80
C LEU A 76 -5.36 2.47 -0.40
N LYS A 77 -6.34 2.28 -1.30
CA LYS A 77 -6.15 1.52 -2.55
C LYS A 77 -5.11 2.19 -3.44
N GLY A 78 -5.12 3.52 -3.53
CA GLY A 78 -4.14 4.32 -4.26
C GLY A 78 -2.72 4.16 -3.73
N GLN A 79 -2.53 4.18 -2.41
CA GLN A 79 -1.21 3.96 -1.81
C GLN A 79 -0.68 2.55 -2.08
N ALA A 80 -1.53 1.53 -1.97
CA ALA A 80 -1.14 0.15 -2.31
C ALA A 80 -0.67 0.03 -3.77
N MET A 81 -1.33 0.70 -4.71
CA MET A 81 -0.91 0.74 -6.11
C MET A 81 0.41 1.47 -6.32
N ARG A 82 0.64 2.61 -5.64
CA ARG A 82 1.90 3.35 -5.73
C ARG A 82 3.09 2.54 -5.23
N ILE A 83 2.93 1.78 -4.14
CA ILE A 83 4.00 0.93 -3.60
C ILE A 83 4.31 -0.23 -4.57
N LYS A 84 3.29 -0.82 -5.20
CA LYS A 84 3.48 -1.84 -6.25
C LYS A 84 4.27 -1.27 -7.43
N HIS A 85 3.91 -0.06 -7.89
CA HIS A 85 4.64 0.60 -8.97
C HIS A 85 6.10 0.91 -8.59
N LEU A 86 6.34 1.38 -7.36
CA LEU A 86 7.70 1.61 -6.86
C LEU A 86 8.53 0.31 -6.85
N GLN A 87 7.93 -0.81 -6.47
CA GLN A 87 8.58 -2.12 -6.55
C GLN A 87 8.98 -2.48 -7.99
N GLU A 88 8.12 -2.24 -8.98
CA GLU A 88 8.43 -2.47 -10.39
C GLU A 88 9.60 -1.61 -10.86
N LEU A 89 9.61 -0.32 -10.48
CA LEU A 89 10.71 0.59 -10.78
C LEU A 89 12.03 0.11 -10.18
N ILE A 90 12.03 -0.36 -8.93
CA ILE A 90 13.23 -0.87 -8.26
C ILE A 90 13.73 -2.16 -8.92
N ARG A 91 12.84 -3.04 -9.38
CA ARG A 91 13.24 -4.22 -10.17
C ARG A 91 13.94 -3.79 -11.46
N LEU A 92 13.42 -2.80 -12.16
CA LEU A 92 14.04 -2.25 -13.38
C LEU A 92 15.40 -1.61 -13.09
N ILE A 93 15.52 -0.84 -12.01
CA ILE A 93 16.78 -0.21 -11.59
C ILE A 93 17.82 -1.29 -11.26
N ARG A 94 17.44 -2.33 -10.51
CA ARG A 94 18.33 -3.46 -10.20
C ARG A 94 18.89 -4.12 -11.46
N ILE A 95 18.06 -4.34 -12.47
CA ILE A 95 18.48 -4.94 -13.77
C ILE A 95 19.44 -4.00 -14.52
N LYS A 96 19.22 -2.69 -14.44
CA LYS A 96 20.03 -1.68 -15.12
C LYS A 96 21.30 -1.28 -14.36
N ASP A 97 21.46 -1.73 -13.12
CA ASP A 97 22.64 -1.41 -12.33
C ASP A 97 23.88 -2.05 -12.99
N PRO A 98 24.89 -1.25 -13.41
CA PRO A 98 26.10 -1.77 -14.03
C PRO A 98 26.85 -2.76 -13.14
N LEU A 99 26.74 -2.63 -11.81
CA LEU A 99 27.33 -3.59 -10.89
C LEU A 99 26.62 -4.94 -10.93
N ASN A 100 25.35 -5.00 -11.36
CA ASN A 100 24.55 -6.23 -11.49
C ASN A 100 24.50 -6.79 -12.92
N CYS A 101 25.09 -6.09 -13.89
CA CYS A 101 25.14 -6.49 -15.29
C CYS A 101 26.59 -6.85 -15.64
N PRO A 102 27.01 -8.12 -15.53
CA PRO A 102 28.37 -8.51 -15.86
C PRO A 102 28.64 -8.20 -17.34
N ASP A 103 29.71 -7.44 -17.61
CA ASP A 103 30.26 -7.27 -18.95
C ASP A 103 30.79 -8.65 -19.39
N ASN A 104 30.05 -9.32 -20.27
CA ASN A 104 30.55 -10.51 -20.99
C ASN A 104 31.46 -10.10 -22.14
#